data_AF-A0A7Y0BNK9-F1
#
_entry.id   AF-A0A7Y0BNK9-F1
#
_cell.length_a   1.000
_cell.length_b   1.000
_cell.length_c   1.000
_cell.angle_alpha   90.00
_cell.angle_beta   90.00
_cell.angle_gamma   90.00
#
_symmetry.space_group_name_H-M   'P 1'
#
loop_
_entity.id
_entity.type
_entity.pdbx_description
1 polymer ?
#
loop_
_entity_poly.entity_id
_entity_poly.type
_entity_poly.pdbx_seq_one_letter_code
_entity_poly.pdbx_strand_id
1 'polypeptide(L)'
;MRKHKTVTIDAEGRDKGKSFLIVEKSAWETEKWALQALSVLAKSGMEIPDDVASAGAIGLLAVGLEAFKRAPYQDVEPLMAAMVDCISFVPDVSAKDPMTGLPITRALMVPDKFNDGDISEIATLLKLRAEVLELHLGFSITAALSGLSAAVTASNQQNSSTPPGRAARSSQRAKRA
;
A
#
# COMPACT_ATOMS: atom_id res chain seq x y z
N MET A 1 -7.17 22.34 -14.36
CA MET A 1 -5.99 21.95 -13.57
C MET A 1 -6.24 20.54 -13.01
N ARG A 2 -5.20 19.71 -12.84
CA ARG A 2 -5.33 18.35 -12.29
C ARG A 2 -5.62 18.39 -10.80
N LYS A 3 -6.37 17.42 -10.26
CA LYS A 3 -6.61 17.33 -8.81
C LYS A 3 -5.31 17.01 -8.07
N HIS A 4 -5.19 17.50 -6.84
CA HIS A 4 -4.05 17.22 -5.97
C HIS A 4 -4.49 17.15 -4.50
N LYS A 5 -3.72 16.44 -3.68
CA LYS A 5 -3.97 16.30 -2.23
C LYS A 5 -2.64 16.17 -1.51
N THR A 6 -2.46 16.92 -0.42
CA THR A 6 -1.33 16.68 0.51
C THR A 6 -1.81 15.76 1.62
N VAL A 7 -1.07 14.69 1.87
CA VAL A 7 -1.37 13.69 2.89
C VAL A 7 -0.23 13.66 3.89
N THR A 8 -0.53 13.95 5.16
CA THR A 8 0.40 13.80 6.27
C THR A 8 0.06 12.54 7.05
N ILE A 9 1.09 11.76 7.38
CA ILE A 9 0.91 10.52 8.14
C ILE A 9 0.80 10.84 9.62
N ASP A 10 -0.35 10.51 10.20
CA ASP A 10 -0.72 10.73 11.60
C ASP A 10 -0.50 9.49 12.48
N ALA A 11 -0.59 8.31 11.87
CA ALA A 11 -0.38 7.03 12.54
C ALA A 11 1.01 6.94 13.20
N GLU A 12 1.06 6.30 14.37
CA GLU A 12 2.32 6.00 15.06
C GLU A 12 3.22 5.10 14.21
N GLY A 13 4.52 5.36 14.23
CA GLY A 13 5.52 4.60 13.48
C GLY A 13 6.59 5.48 12.86
N ARG A 14 7.48 4.88 12.05
CA ARG A 14 8.62 5.58 11.43
C ARG A 14 8.21 6.67 10.44
N ASP A 15 7.01 6.56 9.88
CA ASP A 15 6.50 7.51 8.89
C ASP A 15 5.69 8.65 9.50
N LYS A 16 5.46 8.66 10.82
CA LYS A 16 4.66 9.71 11.48
C LYS A 16 5.22 11.10 11.19
N GLY A 17 4.35 12.02 10.79
CA GLY A 17 4.67 13.39 10.42
C GLY A 17 5.23 13.57 9.00
N LYS A 18 5.61 12.49 8.30
CA LYS A 18 5.99 12.57 6.88
C LYS A 18 4.79 13.02 6.06
N SER A 19 5.06 13.85 5.05
CA SER A 19 4.04 14.41 4.17
C SER A 19 4.33 14.08 2.72
N PHE A 20 3.26 13.84 1.96
CA PHE A 20 3.31 13.43 0.57
C PHE A 20 2.31 14.26 -0.24
N LEU A 21 2.71 14.68 -1.44
CA LEU A 21 1.82 15.31 -2.40
C LEU A 21 1.38 14.25 -3.41
N ILE A 22 0.08 14.09 -3.55
CA ILE A 22 -0.53 13.21 -4.54
C ILE A 22 -1.11 14.08 -5.63
N VAL A 23 -0.79 13.76 -6.88
CA VAL A 23 -1.28 14.47 -8.07
C VAL A 23 -1.99 13.49 -8.98
N GLU A 24 -3.16 13.89 -9.48
CA GLU A 24 -3.93 13.12 -10.43
C GLU A 24 -3.15 12.96 -11.76
N LYS A 25 -3.27 11.78 -12.37
CA LYS A 25 -2.76 11.54 -13.71
C LYS A 25 -3.58 12.30 -14.76
N SER A 26 -3.00 12.47 -15.94
CA SER A 26 -3.78 12.98 -17.08
C SER A 26 -4.86 11.96 -17.50
N ALA A 27 -5.86 12.41 -18.28
CA ALA A 27 -6.91 11.52 -18.79
C ALA A 27 -6.33 10.34 -19.61
N TRP A 28 -5.32 10.61 -20.44
CA TRP A 28 -4.62 9.60 -21.25
C TRP A 28 -3.91 8.55 -20.40
N GLU A 29 -3.20 8.97 -19.36
CA GLU A 29 -2.51 8.04 -18.46
C GLU A 29 -3.51 7.25 -17.60
N THR A 30 -4.62 7.88 -17.21
CA THR A 30 -5.69 7.25 -16.43
C THR A 30 -6.40 6.18 -17.26
N GLU A 31 -6.74 6.47 -18.52
CA GLU A 31 -7.34 5.51 -19.44
C GLU A 31 -6.41 4.32 -19.67
N LYS A 32 -5.13 4.59 -19.96
CA LYS A 32 -4.13 3.53 -20.14
C LYS A 32 -4.05 2.62 -18.91
N TRP A 33 -3.97 3.20 -17.71
CA TRP A 33 -3.93 2.44 -16.47
C TRP A 33 -5.22 1.62 -16.26
N ALA A 34 -6.39 2.22 -16.51
CA ALA A 34 -7.68 1.54 -16.35
C ALA A 34 -7.84 0.35 -17.32
N LEU A 35 -7.43 0.50 -18.58
CA LEU A 35 -7.45 -0.58 -19.57
C LEU A 35 -6.46 -1.70 -19.23
N GLN A 36 -5.28 -1.35 -18.68
CA GLN A 36 -4.34 -2.34 -18.17
C GLN A 36 -4.96 -3.10 -17.00
N ALA A 37 -5.57 -2.40 -16.02
CA ALA A 37 -6.23 -3.03 -14.87
C ALA A 37 -7.37 -3.98 -15.31
N LEU A 38 -8.21 -3.54 -16.25
CA LEU A 38 -9.29 -4.35 -16.81
C LEU A 38 -8.75 -5.59 -17.55
N SER A 39 -7.65 -5.44 -18.28
CA SER A 39 -7.01 -6.56 -18.99
C SER A 39 -6.44 -7.61 -18.02
N VAL A 40 -5.83 -7.18 -16.92
CA VAL A 40 -5.34 -8.08 -15.87
C VAL A 40 -6.50 -8.80 -15.19
N LEU A 41 -7.58 -8.08 -14.88
CA LEU A 41 -8.81 -8.67 -14.34
C LEU A 41 -9.40 -9.72 -15.29
N ALA A 42 -9.53 -9.41 -16.57
CA ALA A 42 -10.06 -10.34 -17.58
C ALA A 42 -9.23 -11.62 -17.69
N LYS A 43 -7.89 -11.50 -17.66
CA LYS A 43 -6.98 -12.65 -17.69
C LYS A 43 -7.02 -13.51 -16.43
N SER A 44 -7.41 -12.93 -15.28
CA SER A 44 -7.47 -13.65 -14.00
C SER A 44 -8.57 -14.72 -13.93
N GLY A 45 -9.48 -14.75 -14.92
CA GLY A 45 -10.63 -15.66 -14.92
C GLY A 45 -11.60 -15.40 -13.77
N MET A 46 -11.57 -14.18 -13.21
CA MET A 46 -12.50 -13.74 -12.19
C MET A 46 -13.85 -13.41 -12.82
N GLU A 47 -14.91 -14.01 -12.30
CA GLU A 47 -16.27 -13.51 -12.46
C GLU A 47 -16.46 -12.38 -11.46
N ILE A 48 -16.86 -11.19 -11.93
CA ILE A 48 -17.22 -10.06 -11.08
C ILE A 48 -18.68 -10.27 -10.67
N PRO A 49 -18.99 -10.50 -9.39
CA PRO A 49 -20.38 -10.63 -8.96
C PRO A 49 -21.18 -9.35 -9.24
N ASP A 50 -22.45 -9.49 -9.62
CA ASP A 50 -23.34 -8.36 -9.97
C ASP A 50 -23.55 -7.38 -8.79
N ASP A 51 -23.35 -7.83 -7.55
CA ASP A 51 -23.47 -7.05 -6.33
C ASP A 51 -22.21 -6.23 -5.98
N VAL A 52 -21.11 -6.39 -6.71
CA VAL A 52 -19.90 -5.57 -6.50
C VAL A 52 -20.19 -4.10 -6.75
N ALA A 53 -20.99 -3.79 -7.77
CA ALA A 53 -21.34 -2.42 -8.12
C ALA A 53 -22.15 -1.73 -7.01
N SER A 54 -22.98 -2.48 -6.28
CA SER A 54 -23.75 -1.96 -5.14
C SER A 54 -22.95 -1.93 -3.83
N ALA A 55 -21.88 -2.71 -3.72
CA ALA A 55 -20.99 -2.75 -2.56
C ALA A 55 -19.94 -1.61 -2.51
N GLY A 56 -19.87 -0.77 -3.55
CA GLY A 56 -19.02 0.43 -3.59
C GLY A 56 -17.53 0.14 -3.30
N ALA A 57 -16.94 0.89 -2.38
CA ALA A 57 -15.54 0.76 -1.97
C ALA A 57 -15.16 -0.64 -1.46
N ILE A 58 -16.06 -1.30 -0.73
CA ILE A 58 -15.85 -2.65 -0.18
C ILE A 58 -15.85 -3.68 -1.31
N GLY A 59 -16.80 -3.55 -2.24
CA GLY A 59 -16.86 -4.39 -3.44
C GLY A 59 -15.60 -4.27 -4.29
N LEU A 60 -15.15 -3.05 -4.55
CA LEU A 60 -13.93 -2.79 -5.31
C LEU A 60 -12.68 -3.38 -4.62
N LEU A 61 -12.58 -3.27 -3.29
CA LEU A 61 -11.47 -3.86 -2.55
C LEU A 61 -11.50 -5.40 -2.62
N ALA A 62 -12.67 -6.02 -2.47
CA ALA A 62 -12.82 -7.47 -2.53
C ALA A 62 -12.43 -8.01 -3.91
N VAL A 63 -12.91 -7.37 -4.99
CA VAL A 63 -12.53 -7.67 -6.37
C VAL A 63 -11.04 -7.45 -6.59
N GLY A 64 -10.50 -6.31 -6.13
CA GLY A 64 -9.07 -6.04 -6.23
C GLY A 64 -8.23 -7.13 -5.57
N LEU A 65 -8.55 -7.49 -4.32
CA LEU A 65 -7.80 -8.49 -3.55
C LEU A 65 -7.86 -9.88 -4.20
N GLU A 66 -9.02 -10.30 -4.69
CA GLU A 66 -9.15 -11.60 -5.33
C GLU A 66 -8.47 -11.62 -6.71
N ALA A 67 -8.44 -10.49 -7.43
CA ALA A 67 -7.65 -10.34 -8.65
C ALA A 67 -6.14 -10.45 -8.37
N PHE A 68 -5.65 -9.81 -7.30
CA PHE A 68 -4.25 -9.93 -6.86
C PHE A 68 -3.84 -11.37 -6.53
N LYS A 69 -4.76 -12.21 -6.03
CA LYS A 69 -4.45 -13.62 -5.72
C LYS A 69 -4.25 -14.47 -6.97
N ARG A 70 -4.89 -14.11 -8.09
CA ARG A 70 -4.94 -14.92 -9.32
C ARG A 70 -4.02 -14.39 -10.41
N ALA A 71 -3.86 -13.07 -10.48
CA ALA A 71 -3.04 -12.44 -11.51
C ALA A 71 -1.55 -12.69 -11.26
N PRO A 72 -0.75 -12.95 -12.31
CA PRO A 72 0.69 -13.07 -12.16
C PRO A 72 1.27 -11.71 -11.74
N TYR A 73 2.22 -11.73 -10.81
CA TYR A 73 2.84 -10.51 -10.28
C TYR A 73 3.36 -9.56 -11.37
N GLN A 74 3.92 -10.11 -12.46
CA GLN A 74 4.44 -9.34 -13.59
C GLN A 74 3.39 -8.48 -14.30
N ASP A 75 2.12 -8.90 -14.28
CA ASP A 75 1.02 -8.13 -14.87
C ASP A 75 0.53 -7.03 -13.92
N VAL A 76 0.65 -7.29 -12.62
CA VAL A 76 0.12 -6.44 -11.54
C VAL A 76 1.11 -5.35 -11.12
N GLU A 77 2.39 -5.67 -11.07
CA GLU A 77 3.46 -4.77 -10.64
C GLU A 77 3.44 -3.42 -11.37
N PRO A 78 3.25 -3.35 -12.71
CA PRO A 78 3.16 -2.08 -13.42
C PRO A 78 1.98 -1.21 -12.98
N LEU A 79 0.84 -1.82 -12.62
CA LEU A 79 -0.33 -1.10 -12.13
C LEU A 79 -0.03 -0.46 -10.77
N MET A 80 0.64 -1.20 -9.89
CA MET A 80 1.04 -0.73 -8.57
C MET A 80 2.14 0.32 -8.62
N ALA A 81 3.08 0.19 -9.55
CA ALA A 81 4.12 1.18 -9.81
C ALA A 81 3.51 2.50 -10.33
N ALA A 82 2.57 2.42 -11.27
CA ALA A 82 1.89 3.60 -11.81
C ALA A 82 1.12 4.40 -10.74
N MET A 83 0.61 3.75 -9.68
CA MET A 83 0.02 4.44 -8.55
C MET A 83 1.06 5.21 -7.71
N VAL A 84 2.27 4.67 -7.60
CA VAL A 84 3.37 5.33 -6.87
C VAL A 84 3.90 6.54 -7.62
N ASP A 85 3.86 6.53 -8.96
CA ASP A 85 4.22 7.68 -9.80
C ASP A 85 3.35 8.93 -9.53
N CYS A 86 2.18 8.77 -8.93
CA CYS A 86 1.31 9.87 -8.53
C CYS A 86 1.79 10.60 -7.27
N ILE A 87 2.79 10.05 -6.57
CA ILE A 87 3.17 10.44 -5.21
C ILE A 87 4.56 11.08 -5.23
N SER A 88 4.66 12.27 -4.64
CA SER A 88 5.93 12.96 -4.37
C SER A 88 6.12 13.17 -2.87
N PHE A 89 7.37 13.13 -2.41
CA PHE A 89 7.70 13.46 -1.02
C PHE A 89 7.69 14.97 -0.80
N VAL A 90 7.20 15.40 0.36
CA VAL A 90 7.18 16.80 0.81
C VAL A 90 8.15 16.93 1.99
N PRO A 91 9.39 17.42 1.79
CA PRO A 91 10.36 17.57 2.86
C PRO A 91 9.93 18.58 3.93
N ASP A 92 9.31 19.68 3.50
CA ASP A 92 8.78 20.72 4.37
C ASP A 92 7.44 21.20 3.82
N VAL A 93 6.38 20.97 4.60
CA VAL A 93 5.00 21.37 4.28
C VAL A 93 4.80 22.88 4.33
N SER A 94 5.67 23.60 5.04
CA SER A 94 5.61 25.06 5.16
C SER A 94 6.21 25.77 3.95
N ALA A 95 7.17 25.12 3.28
CA ALA A 95 7.80 25.63 2.07
C ALA A 95 6.88 25.42 0.86
N LYS A 96 6.42 26.53 0.27
CA LYS A 96 5.50 26.53 -0.88
C LYS A 96 6.14 27.17 -2.10
N ASP A 97 5.80 26.62 -3.27
CA ASP A 97 6.10 27.20 -4.57
C ASP A 97 5.33 28.53 -4.73
N PRO A 98 6.01 29.66 -4.97
CA PRO A 98 5.36 30.97 -5.12
C PRO A 98 4.39 31.07 -6.31
N MET A 99 4.55 30.26 -7.36
CA MET A 99 3.71 30.27 -8.55
C MET A 99 2.48 29.38 -8.41
N THR A 100 2.64 28.20 -7.80
CA THR A 100 1.55 27.22 -7.72
C THR A 100 0.85 27.18 -6.36
N GLY A 101 1.47 27.73 -5.31
CA GLY A 101 0.99 27.64 -3.93
C GLY A 101 1.05 26.23 -3.33
N LEU A 102 1.62 25.26 -4.05
CA LEU A 102 1.78 23.88 -3.62
C LEU A 102 3.05 23.70 -2.78
N PRO A 103 3.12 22.68 -1.92
CA PRO A 103 4.35 22.35 -1.22
C PRO A 103 5.49 22.06 -2.20
N ILE A 104 6.72 22.44 -1.82
CA ILE A 104 7.91 22.02 -2.56
C ILE A 104 8.06 20.52 -2.43
N THR A 105 8.27 19.83 -3.56
CA THR A 105 8.32 18.36 -3.61
C THR A 105 9.57 17.84 -4.29
N ARG A 106 9.85 16.57 -4.04
CA ARG A 106 10.83 15.78 -4.81
C ARG A 106 10.27 14.39 -5.08
N ALA A 107 10.88 13.69 -6.04
CA ALA A 107 10.56 12.29 -6.30
C ALA A 107 10.75 11.43 -5.03
N LEU A 108 9.94 10.37 -4.92
CA LEU A 108 10.10 9.37 -3.88
C LEU A 108 11.44 8.66 -4.01
N MET A 109 12.15 8.55 -2.90
CA MET A 109 13.35 7.76 -2.76
C MET A 109 12.92 6.30 -2.48
N VAL A 110 13.23 5.43 -3.42
CA VAL A 110 12.96 3.98 -3.32
C VAL A 110 14.04 3.35 -2.42
N PRO A 111 13.70 2.35 -1.60
CA PRO A 111 14.67 1.70 -0.74
C PRO A 111 15.85 1.12 -1.54
N ASP A 112 17.06 1.25 -0.98
CA ASP A 112 18.27 0.60 -1.49
C ASP A 112 19.06 -0.04 -0.34
N LYS A 113 20.27 -0.51 -0.62
CA LYS A 113 21.13 -1.17 0.39
C LYS A 113 21.57 -0.26 1.55
N PHE A 114 21.40 1.05 1.43
CA PHE A 114 21.88 2.05 2.40
C PHE A 114 20.75 2.93 2.98
N ASN A 115 19.58 2.95 2.35
CA ASN A 115 18.45 3.79 2.77
C ASN A 115 17.13 3.03 2.68
N ASP A 116 16.32 3.12 3.73
CA ASP A 116 14.96 2.55 3.81
C ASP A 116 13.95 3.29 2.91
N GLY A 117 14.38 4.33 2.20
CA GLY A 117 13.54 5.17 1.34
C GLY A 117 12.65 6.12 2.13
N ASP A 118 11.76 6.82 1.41
CA ASP A 118 10.86 7.80 2.05
C ASP A 118 9.70 7.16 2.80
N ILE A 119 9.30 5.95 2.39
CA ILE A 119 8.18 5.21 2.96
C ILE A 119 8.75 4.01 3.69
N SER A 120 8.66 4.03 5.01
CA SER A 120 9.26 3.01 5.86
C SER A 120 8.26 1.96 6.35
N GLU A 121 6.95 2.20 6.20
CA GLU A 121 5.89 1.30 6.64
C GLU A 121 4.96 0.88 5.49
N ILE A 122 4.59 -0.41 5.45
CA ILE A 122 3.64 -0.95 4.47
C ILE A 122 2.28 -0.25 4.59
N ALA A 123 1.83 0.04 5.82
CA ALA A 123 0.57 0.73 6.07
C ALA A 123 0.54 2.13 5.44
N THR A 124 1.66 2.85 5.46
CA THR A 124 1.80 4.15 4.77
C THR A 124 1.65 3.98 3.26
N LEU A 125 2.31 2.99 2.66
CA LEU A 125 2.20 2.72 1.23
C LEU A 125 0.76 2.37 0.83
N LEU A 126 0.06 1.56 1.63
CA LEU A 126 -1.36 1.22 1.40
C LEU A 126 -2.27 2.44 1.55
N LYS A 127 -2.05 3.29 2.58
CA LYS A 127 -2.78 4.55 2.76
C LYS A 127 -2.60 5.45 1.56
N LEU A 128 -1.37 5.67 1.10
CA LEU A 128 -1.11 6.53 -0.06
C LEU A 128 -1.75 5.98 -1.34
N ARG A 129 -1.75 4.65 -1.55
CA ARG A 129 -2.47 4.03 -2.66
C ARG A 129 -3.99 4.21 -2.56
N ALA A 130 -4.56 4.16 -1.35
CA ALA A 130 -5.97 4.49 -1.11
C ALA A 130 -6.30 5.92 -1.56
N GLU A 131 -5.45 6.85 -1.16
CA GLU A 131 -5.59 8.28 -1.46
C GLU A 131 -5.44 8.57 -2.95
N VAL A 132 -4.53 7.85 -3.64
CA VAL A 132 -4.43 7.88 -5.11
C VAL A 132 -5.74 7.41 -5.75
N LEU A 133 -6.30 6.28 -5.32
CA LEU A 133 -7.56 5.77 -5.88
C LEU A 133 -8.73 6.72 -5.61
N GLU A 134 -8.83 7.26 -4.40
CA GLU A 134 -9.85 8.25 -4.04
C GLU A 134 -9.76 9.50 -4.91
N LEU A 135 -8.54 9.99 -5.18
CA LEU A 135 -8.32 11.16 -6.03
C LEU A 135 -8.82 10.94 -7.47
N HIS A 136 -8.64 9.73 -8.02
CA HIS A 136 -9.04 9.40 -9.39
C HIS A 136 -10.50 8.96 -9.50
N LEU A 137 -11.02 8.18 -8.55
CA LEU A 137 -12.36 7.58 -8.58
C LEU A 137 -13.44 8.46 -7.96
N GLY A 138 -13.07 9.39 -7.09
CA GLY A 138 -14.02 10.29 -6.41
C GLY A 138 -14.74 9.70 -5.21
N PHE A 139 -14.34 8.52 -4.72
CA PHE A 139 -14.84 7.94 -3.47
C PHE A 139 -13.72 7.27 -2.66
N SER A 140 -13.87 7.27 -1.33
CA SER A 140 -12.83 6.77 -0.42
C SER A 140 -12.90 5.25 -0.23
N ILE A 141 -11.74 4.59 -0.29
CA ILE A 141 -11.57 3.17 0.10
C ILE A 141 -10.73 3.01 1.38
N THR A 142 -10.35 4.12 2.02
CA THR A 142 -9.37 4.16 3.12
C THR A 142 -9.81 3.32 4.31
N ALA A 143 -11.08 3.39 4.72
CA ALA A 143 -11.59 2.60 5.84
C ALA A 143 -11.49 1.08 5.59
N ALA A 144 -11.74 0.64 4.35
CA ALA A 144 -11.62 -0.76 3.99
C ALA A 144 -10.15 -1.24 3.99
N LEU A 145 -9.23 -0.39 3.53
CA LEU A 145 -7.78 -0.67 3.57
C LEU A 145 -7.18 -0.63 4.98
N SER A 146 -7.73 0.19 5.90
CA SER A 146 -7.31 0.19 7.31
C SER A 146 -7.58 -1.16 7.97
N GLY A 147 -8.71 -1.81 7.67
CA GLY A 147 -9.02 -3.16 8.16
C GLY A 147 -8.00 -4.20 7.67
N LEU A 148 -7.62 -4.15 6.39
CA LEU A 148 -6.60 -5.03 5.83
C LEU A 148 -5.22 -4.80 6.47
N SER A 149 -4.83 -3.54 6.64
CA SER A 149 -3.56 -3.17 7.28
C SER A 149 -3.47 -3.71 8.70
N ALA A 150 -4.54 -3.56 9.49
CA ALA A 150 -4.62 -4.12 10.84
C ALA A 150 -4.48 -5.65 10.85
N ALA A 151 -5.12 -6.35 9.89
CA ALA A 151 -5.01 -7.80 9.75
C ALA A 151 -3.59 -8.26 9.35
N VAL A 152 -2.93 -7.52 8.46
CA VAL A 152 -1.52 -7.77 8.07
C VAL A 152 -0.58 -7.57 9.26
N THR A 153 -0.73 -6.46 10.00
CA THR A 153 0.07 -6.18 11.20
C THR A 153 -0.13 -7.24 12.28
N ALA A 154 -1.37 -7.67 12.52
CA ALA A 154 -1.68 -8.74 13.48
C ALA A 154 -1.06 -10.10 13.09
N SER A 155 -1.10 -10.45 11.80
CA SER A 155 -0.47 -11.68 11.28
C SER A 155 1.05 -11.66 11.47
N ASN A 156 1.69 -10.50 11.31
CA ASN A 156 3.14 -10.36 11.46
C ASN A 156 3.61 -10.47 12.92
N GLN A 157 2.75 -10.15 13.91
CA GLN A 157 3.06 -10.31 15.33
C GLN A 157 2.89 -11.75 15.84
N GLN A 158 2.03 -12.57 15.22
CA GLN A 158 1.85 -13.98 15.64
C GLN A 158 3.07 -14.86 15.28
N ASN A 159 3.84 -14.50 14.24
CA ASN A 159 5.01 -15.27 13.81
C ASN A 159 6.27 -15.05 14.66
N SER A 160 6.27 -14.15 15.66
CA SER A 160 7.41 -13.91 16.56
C SER A 160 7.32 -14.67 17.89
N SER A 161 6.29 -15.49 18.09
CA SER A 161 6.09 -16.27 19.32
C SER A 161 6.71 -17.66 19.21
N THR A 162 8.00 -17.80 19.53
CA THR A 162 8.64 -19.13 19.72
C THR A 162 8.17 -19.75 21.06
N PRO A 163 7.73 -21.03 21.13
CA PRO A 163 7.35 -21.65 22.39
C PRO A 163 8.59 -21.90 23.28
N PRO A 164 8.50 -21.77 24.62
CA PRO A 164 9.63 -22.06 25.50
C PRO A 164 10.03 -23.53 25.42
N GLY A 165 11.32 -23.76 25.15
CA GLY A 165 11.91 -25.08 24.96
C GLY A 165 11.72 -26.02 26.15
N ARG A 166 11.29 -27.24 25.83
CA ARG A 166 11.17 -28.39 26.73
C ARG A 166 12.52 -28.72 27.37
N ALA A 167 12.64 -28.53 28.68
CA ALA A 167 13.83 -28.86 29.47
C ALA A 167 14.27 -30.32 29.26
N ALA A 168 15.51 -30.52 28.83
CA ALA A 168 16.13 -31.83 28.68
C ALA A 168 16.48 -32.43 30.06
N ARG A 169 15.83 -33.55 30.37
CA ARG A 169 16.05 -34.36 31.57
C ARG A 169 16.90 -35.57 31.18
N SER A 170 18.20 -35.59 31.50
CA SER A 170 18.93 -36.83 31.85
C SER A 170 20.42 -36.58 32.15
N SER A 171 20.86 -36.78 33.39
CA SER A 171 22.14 -37.45 33.63
C SER A 171 22.12 -38.17 34.98
N GLN A 172 21.97 -39.49 34.92
CA GLN A 172 22.44 -40.39 35.96
C GLN A 172 22.52 -41.79 35.33
N ARG A 173 23.72 -42.19 34.92
CA ARG A 173 24.05 -43.60 34.75
C ARG A 173 25.47 -43.84 35.25
N ALA A 174 25.54 -44.37 36.46
CA ALA A 174 26.72 -44.95 37.06
C ALA A 174 27.19 -46.20 36.27
N LYS A 175 28.50 -46.36 36.15
CA LYS A 175 29.24 -47.63 35.94
C LYS A 175 30.43 -47.52 36.92
N ARG A 176 30.60 -48.32 37.99
CA ARG A 176 30.87 -49.77 38.06
C ARG A 176 31.90 -50.23 37.02
N ALA A 177 33.19 -50.08 37.34
CA ALA A 177 34.15 -51.15 37.60
C ALA A 177 35.51 -50.50 37.90
#